data_AF-A0A918PJI6-F1
#
_entry.id   AF-A0A918PJI6-F1
#
_cell.length_a   1.000
_cell.length_b   1.000
_cell.length_c   1.000
_cell.angle_alpha   90.00
_cell.angle_beta   90.00
_cell.angle_gamma   90.00
#
_symmetry.space_group_name_H-M   'P 1'
#
loop_
_entity.id
_entity.type
_entity.pdbx_description
1 polymer ?
#
loop_
_entity_poly.entity_id
_entity_poly.type
_entity_poly.pdbx_seq_one_letter_code
_entity_poly.pdbx_strand_id
1 'polypeptide(L)'
;MAPFARDLDYEGQPFPWNEDRRAQLRAELDAWYALAYGLARDELRYVLDPKDIMGADYPSETFRVLQNNEMRAYGEYRTQRLVLAAYDELMAQGMRPRLEGYR
;
A
#
# COMPACT_ATOMS: atom_id res chain seq x y z
N MET A 1 5.92 -21.09 19.00
CA MET A 1 6.64 -20.46 17.87
C MET A 1 8.16 -20.33 18.09
N ALA A 2 8.68 -20.35 19.32
CA ALA A 2 10.13 -20.22 19.58
C ALA A 2 11.06 -21.33 18.99
N PRO A 3 10.64 -22.60 18.84
CA PRO A 3 11.46 -23.60 18.14
C PRO A 3 11.64 -23.25 16.65
N PHE A 4 10.55 -22.99 15.94
CA PHE A 4 10.56 -22.60 14.53
C PHE A 4 11.37 -21.32 14.24
N ALA A 5 11.34 -20.34 15.15
CA ALA A 5 12.14 -19.12 15.01
C ALA A 5 13.65 -19.41 15.08
N ARG A 6 14.08 -20.31 15.97
CA ARG A 6 15.48 -20.74 16.08
C ARG A 6 15.93 -21.54 14.86
N ASP A 7 15.04 -22.34 14.27
CA ASP A 7 15.33 -23.04 13.01
C ASP A 7 15.56 -22.06 11.84
N LEU A 8 15.07 -20.83 11.93
CA LEU A 8 15.27 -19.73 10.97
C LEU A 8 16.35 -18.73 11.41
N ASP A 9 17.18 -19.08 12.41
CA ASP A 9 18.25 -18.25 12.96
C ASP A 9 17.76 -16.91 13.55
N TYR A 10 16.51 -16.87 14.03
CA TYR A 10 15.93 -15.71 14.70
C TYR A 10 15.91 -15.89 16.23
N GLU A 11 16.84 -15.20 16.91
CA GLU A 11 16.94 -15.19 18.38
C GLU A 11 16.27 -13.97 19.04
N GLY A 12 15.66 -13.09 18.25
CA GLY A 12 15.02 -11.87 18.74
C GLY A 12 13.71 -12.11 19.51
N GLN A 13 13.24 -11.07 20.21
CA GLN A 13 11.90 -11.06 20.78
C GLN A 13 10.84 -11.19 19.67
N PRO A 14 9.67 -11.79 19.94
CA PRO A 14 8.56 -11.80 18.99
C PRO A 14 8.23 -10.37 18.55
N PHE A 15 7.95 -10.16 17.27
CA PHE A 15 7.48 -8.87 16.80
C PHE A 15 6.11 -8.57 17.44
N PRO A 16 6.00 -7.52 18.29
CA PRO A 16 4.72 -7.17 18.87
C PRO A 16 3.77 -6.67 17.78
N TRP A 17 2.48 -6.93 17.96
CA TRP A 17 1.47 -6.35 17.08
C TRP A 17 1.42 -4.83 17.27
N ASN A 18 1.75 -4.10 16.21
CA ASN A 18 1.69 -2.64 16.17
C ASN A 18 0.98 -2.23 14.88
N GLU A 19 -0.19 -1.63 15.02
CA GLU A 19 -1.05 -1.30 13.87
C GLU A 19 -0.42 -0.27 12.94
N ASP A 20 0.20 0.77 13.49
CA ASP A 20 0.83 1.84 12.70
C ASP A 20 2.02 1.31 11.89
N ARG A 21 2.89 0.51 12.51
CA ARG A 21 4.01 -0.12 11.81
C ARG A 21 3.51 -1.04 10.71
N ARG A 22 2.41 -1.77 10.95
CA ARG A 22 1.84 -2.68 9.96
C ARG A 22 1.19 -1.94 8.80
N ALA A 23 0.53 -0.81 9.06
CA ALA A 23 -0.02 0.05 8.01
C ALA A 23 1.10 0.56 7.09
N GLN A 24 2.22 0.99 7.66
CA GLN A 24 3.39 1.43 6.90
C GLN A 24 3.99 0.29 6.05
N LEU A 25 4.26 -0.87 6.64
CA LEU A 25 4.79 -2.03 5.92
C LEU A 25 3.86 -2.51 4.78
N ARG A 26 2.54 -2.45 4.99
CA ARG A 26 1.57 -2.78 3.92
C ARG A 26 1.64 -1.78 2.79
N ALA A 27 1.69 -0.49 3.10
CA ALA A 27 1.79 0.56 2.09
C ALA A 27 3.06 0.44 1.22
N GLU A 28 4.20 0.12 1.84
CA GLU A 28 5.46 -0.15 1.13
C GLU A 28 5.34 -1.35 0.19
N LEU A 29 4.69 -2.42 0.62
CA LEU A 29 4.45 -3.60 -0.22
C LEU A 29 3.49 -3.28 -1.37
N ASP A 30 2.38 -2.60 -1.12
CA ASP A 30 1.41 -2.21 -2.15
C ASP A 30 2.07 -1.32 -3.22
N ALA A 31 2.89 -0.36 -2.80
CA ALA A 31 3.67 0.49 -3.68
C ALA A 31 4.71 -0.29 -4.50
N TRP A 32 5.42 -1.21 -3.86
CA TRP A 32 6.38 -2.07 -4.54
C TRP A 32 5.71 -2.94 -5.60
N TYR A 33 4.55 -3.54 -5.29
CA TYR A 33 3.78 -4.32 -6.25
C TYR A 33 3.26 -3.47 -7.41
N ALA A 34 2.80 -2.25 -7.14
CA ALA A 34 2.40 -1.33 -8.21
C ALA A 34 3.54 -1.10 -9.21
N LEU A 35 4.75 -0.85 -8.71
CA LEU A 35 5.95 -0.73 -9.56
C LEU A 35 6.29 -2.05 -10.26
N ALA A 36 6.24 -3.18 -9.55
CA ALA A 36 6.55 -4.50 -10.10
C ALA A 36 5.60 -4.92 -11.24
N TYR A 37 4.35 -4.48 -11.19
CA TYR A 37 3.32 -4.69 -12.23
C TYR A 37 3.24 -3.56 -13.25
N GLY A 38 4.09 -2.54 -13.16
CA GLY A 38 4.19 -1.51 -14.18
C GLY A 38 3.13 -0.41 -14.10
N LEU A 39 2.44 -0.27 -12.96
CA LEU A 39 1.45 0.79 -12.74
C LEU A 39 2.16 2.14 -12.61
N ALA A 40 1.65 3.14 -13.34
CA ALA A 40 1.91 4.53 -13.07
C ALA A 40 1.22 4.99 -11.77
N ARG A 41 1.68 6.12 -11.23
CA ARG A 41 1.14 6.69 -9.99
C ARG A 41 -0.38 6.93 -10.06
N ASP A 42 -0.87 7.44 -11.19
CA ASP A 42 -2.30 7.69 -11.37
C ASP A 42 -3.10 6.40 -11.55
N GLU A 43 -2.50 5.36 -12.14
CA GLU A 43 -3.15 4.03 -12.23
C GLU A 43 -3.28 3.40 -10.84
N LEU A 44 -2.25 3.52 -10.00
CA LEU A 44 -2.31 3.11 -8.59
C LEU A 44 -3.37 3.90 -7.81
N ARG A 45 -3.42 5.22 -8.01
CA ARG A 45 -4.44 6.08 -7.38
C ARG A 45 -5.84 5.69 -7.84
N TYR A 46 -6.05 5.36 -9.12
CA TYR A 46 -7.32 4.83 -9.62
C TYR A 46 -7.69 3.49 -8.96
N VAL A 47 -6.74 2.57 -8.77
CA VAL A 47 -7.00 1.32 -8.05
C VAL A 47 -7.46 1.59 -6.61
N LEU A 48 -6.87 2.56 -5.92
CA LEU A 48 -7.20 2.87 -4.52
C LEU A 48 -8.52 3.61 -4.38
N ASP A 49 -8.72 4.67 -5.18
CA ASP A 49 -9.90 5.52 -5.21
C ASP A 49 -10.17 6.04 -6.64
N PRO A 50 -11.02 5.34 -7.41
CA PRO A 50 -11.39 5.79 -8.75
C PRO A 50 -12.02 7.18 -8.77
N LYS A 51 -12.78 7.56 -7.73
CA LYS A 51 -13.51 8.83 -7.66
C LYS A 51 -12.57 10.03 -7.49
N ASP A 52 -11.43 9.80 -6.85
CA ASP A 52 -10.41 10.83 -6.65
C ASP A 52 -9.73 11.27 -7.96
N ILE A 53 -9.79 10.44 -9.01
CA ILE A 53 -9.32 10.79 -10.37
C ILE A 53 -10.48 11.11 -11.31
N MET A 54 -11.53 10.27 -11.31
CA MET A 54 -12.60 10.34 -12.30
C MET A 54 -13.74 11.29 -11.90
N GLY A 55 -13.70 11.82 -10.68
CA GLY A 55 -14.72 12.69 -10.11
C GLY A 55 -15.73 11.94 -9.24
N ALA A 56 -16.44 12.70 -8.39
CA ALA A 56 -17.37 12.15 -7.41
C ALA A 56 -18.55 11.39 -8.02
N ASP A 57 -18.93 11.73 -9.26
CA ASP A 57 -20.02 11.10 -10.01
C ASP A 57 -19.61 9.75 -10.64
N TYR A 58 -18.34 9.35 -10.53
CA TYR A 58 -17.89 8.07 -11.05
C TYR A 58 -18.52 6.90 -10.27
N PRO A 59 -19.11 5.92 -10.96
CA PRO A 59 -19.97 4.92 -10.29
C PRO A 59 -19.19 3.86 -9.50
N SER A 60 -17.89 3.69 -9.78
CA SER A 60 -17.08 2.60 -9.21
C SER A 60 -16.32 3.04 -7.97
N GLU A 61 -16.20 2.12 -7.01
CA GLU A 61 -15.39 2.25 -5.79
C GLU A 61 -14.69 0.92 -5.53
N THR A 62 -13.37 0.94 -5.26
CA THR A 62 -12.61 -0.30 -5.03
C THR A 62 -12.68 -0.75 -3.58
N PHE A 63 -12.47 0.17 -2.63
CA PHE A 63 -12.29 -0.15 -1.21
C PHE A 63 -13.22 0.64 -0.29
N ARG A 64 -14.49 0.83 -0.68
CA ARG A 64 -15.49 1.63 0.04
C ARG A 64 -15.49 1.45 1.56
N VAL A 65 -15.53 0.19 2.02
CA VAL A 65 -15.64 -0.12 3.45
C VAL A 65 -14.37 0.30 4.20
N LEU A 66 -13.20 0.04 3.62
CA LEU A 66 -11.92 0.46 4.19
C LEU A 66 -11.85 1.99 4.26
N GLN A 67 -12.11 2.68 3.16
CA GLN A 67 -12.10 4.14 3.09
C GLN A 67 -13.06 4.75 4.12
N ASN A 68 -14.30 4.27 4.22
CA ASN A 68 -15.27 4.75 5.23
C ASN A 68 -14.82 4.48 6.67
N ASN A 69 -14.11 3.39 6.93
CA ASN A 69 -13.56 3.11 8.25
C ASN A 69 -12.41 4.07 8.58
N GLU A 70 -11.51 4.31 7.64
CA GLU A 70 -10.37 5.21 7.83
C GLU A 70 -10.81 6.67 7.92
N MET A 71 -11.78 7.11 7.12
CA MET A 71 -12.36 8.45 7.26
C MET A 71 -12.96 8.65 8.67
N ARG A 72 -13.61 7.64 9.25
CA ARG A 72 -14.14 7.71 10.62
C ARG A 72 -13.06 7.71 11.69
N ALA A 73 -12.00 6.92 11.50
CA ALA A 73 -10.95 6.73 12.50
C ALA A 73 -9.88 7.84 12.46
N TYR A 74 -9.54 8.33 11.28
CA TYR A 74 -8.39 9.20 11.04
C TYR A 74 -8.76 10.53 10.35
N GLY A 75 -9.99 10.69 9.86
CA GLY A 75 -10.39 11.88 9.10
C GLY A 75 -9.81 11.95 7.68
N GLU A 76 -9.10 10.90 7.24
CA GLU A 76 -8.49 10.79 5.92
C GLU A 76 -8.54 9.35 5.41
N TYR A 77 -8.43 9.16 4.10
CA TYR A 77 -8.17 7.85 3.51
C TYR A 77 -6.68 7.50 3.69
N ARG A 78 -6.30 7.15 4.93
CA ARG A 78 -4.92 6.96 5.39
C ARG A 78 -4.16 5.96 4.52
N THR A 79 -4.78 4.85 4.12
CA THR A 79 -4.17 3.85 3.24
C THR A 79 -3.72 4.48 1.92
N GLN A 80 -4.59 5.26 1.25
CA GLN A 80 -4.23 5.92 0.01
C GLN A 80 -3.03 6.86 0.18
N ARG A 81 -3.03 7.69 1.23
CA ARG A 81 -1.91 8.61 1.51
C ARG A 81 -0.60 7.85 1.71
N LEU A 82 -0.61 6.79 2.52
CA LEU A 82 0.60 6.00 2.82
C LEU A 82 1.12 5.26 1.59
N VAL A 83 0.24 4.61 0.83
CA VAL A 83 0.62 3.85 -0.37
C VAL A 83 1.22 4.78 -1.43
N LEU A 84 0.60 5.94 -1.68
CA LEU A 84 1.13 6.90 -2.65
C LEU A 84 2.46 7.52 -2.17
N ALA A 85 2.59 7.80 -0.86
CA ALA A 85 3.86 8.28 -0.31
C ALA A 85 4.98 7.24 -0.45
N ALA A 86 4.71 5.97 -0.16
CA ALA A 86 5.68 4.88 -0.33
C ALA A 86 6.05 4.68 -1.80
N TYR A 87 5.09 4.82 -2.73
CA TYR A 87 5.35 4.78 -4.17
C TYR A 87 6.29 5.92 -4.59
N ASP A 88 6.02 7.15 -4.15
CA ASP A 88 6.83 8.32 -4.44
C ASP A 88 8.26 8.16 -3.87
N GLU A 89 8.39 7.57 -2.68
CA GLU A 89 9.69 7.26 -2.07
C GLU A 89 10.47 6.19 -2.85
N LEU A 90 9.85 5.06 -3.21
CA LEU A 90 10.51 4.01 -4.00
C LEU A 90 10.97 4.53 -5.37
N MET A 91 10.17 5.39 -6.00
CA MET A 91 10.56 6.09 -7.23
C MET A 91 11.77 7.01 -7.00
N ALA A 92 11.82 7.74 -5.89
CA ALA A 92 12.95 8.58 -5.52
C ALA A 92 14.23 7.75 -5.25
N GLN A 93 14.09 6.54 -4.70
CA GLN A 93 15.18 5.57 -4.49
C GLN A 93 15.67 4.90 -5.78
N GLY A 94 15.08 5.23 -6.93
CA GLY A 94 15.53 4.75 -8.24
C GLY A 94 14.75 3.54 -8.78
N MET A 95 13.76 3.03 -8.03
CA MET A 95 12.86 2.00 -8.57
C MET A 95 12.00 2.59 -9.68
N ARG A 96 11.63 1.77 -10.67
CA ARG A 96 10.81 2.19 -11.81
C ARG A 96 9.72 1.15 -12.08
N PRO A 97 8.56 1.56 -12.63
CA PRO A 97 7.55 0.62 -13.07
C PRO A 97 8.14 -0.35 -14.10
N ARG A 98 7.92 -1.64 -13.91
CA ARG A 98 8.35 -2.66 -14.88
C ARG A 98 7.40 -2.65 -16.06
N LEU A 99 7.85 -2.07 -17.18
CA LEU A 99 7.03 -1.91 -18.39
C LEU A 99 7.07 -3.12 -19.33
N GLU A 100 8.03 -4.03 -19.16
CA GLU A 100 8.16 -5.25 -19.96
C GLU A 100 7.40 -6.43 -19.34
N GLY A 101 6.53 -7.07 -20.14
CA GLY A 101 5.98 -8.41 -19.86
C GLY A 101 4.50 -8.49 -19.41
N TYR A 102 3.80 -7.36 -19.19
CA TYR A 102 2.42 -7.37 -18.65
C TYR A 102 1.44 -6.37 -19.29
N ARG A 103 1.77 -5.80 -20.46
CA ARG A 103 0.83 -4.95 -21.24
C ARG A 103 0.29 -5.68 -22.46
#